data_AF-A0AAE9F881-F1
#
_entry.id   AF-A0AAE9F881-F1
#
_cell.length_a   1.000
_cell.length_b   1.000
_cell.length_c   1.000
_cell.angle_alpha   90.00
_cell.angle_beta   90.00
_cell.angle_gamma   90.00
#
_symmetry.space_group_name_H-M   'P 1'
#
loop_
_entity.id
_entity.type
_entity.pdbx_description
1 polymer ?
#
loop_
_entity_poly.entity_id
_entity_poly.type
_entity_poly.pdbx_seq_one_letter_code
_entity_poly.pdbx_strand_id
1 'polypeptide(L)'
;MRLSVFILLIFIISQVYTNPVIVLPPFLKLHEQNVITIVNERSVKSVVQIEHGGEKTNKEMTGDVQTISFHTSSRQPMAHIKIKVDGKVELDQDVPVRPDLFNVHIHIDKTIYRKSEIVNVRILPLTHAGTIYRGDLNICLVNGKGFVESSTMRTSKVDETSSMIIERLEIPSHTFFGDWMVKVQPVELGTKRMDDILIFEKIFQVQDYDLPNYRLYGFITDNSQLDDTKVTIEAKYFHGKPVNGSVHVYCREVGSSSQDRSHLTHIKSGEWV
;
A
#
# COMPACT_ATOMS: atom_id res chain seq x y z
N MET A 1 55.37 45.99 -5.10
CA MET A 1 54.22 45.99 -4.15
C MET A 1 52.84 45.77 -4.80
N ARG A 2 52.70 45.07 -5.95
CA ARG A 2 51.37 44.87 -6.59
C ARG A 2 50.89 43.41 -6.72
N LEU A 3 51.74 42.42 -6.42
CA LEU A 3 51.37 41.00 -6.50
C LEU A 3 50.70 40.47 -5.21
N SER A 4 51.06 41.03 -4.05
CA SER A 4 50.58 40.57 -2.74
C SER A 4 49.11 40.92 -2.48
N VAL A 5 48.63 42.05 -3.01
CA VAL A 5 47.22 42.48 -2.84
C VAL A 5 46.26 41.66 -3.70
N PHE A 6 46.71 41.18 -4.87
CA PHE A 6 45.88 40.36 -5.76
C PHE A 6 45.65 38.94 -5.22
N ILE A 7 46.65 38.36 -4.53
CA ILE A 7 46.50 37.05 -3.88
C ILE A 7 45.58 37.14 -2.66
N LEU A 8 45.62 38.25 -1.91
CA LEU A 8 44.71 38.48 -0.80
C LEU A 8 43.25 38.67 -1.28
N LEU A 9 43.04 39.33 -2.42
CA LEU A 9 41.71 39.52 -3.00
C LEU A 9 41.12 38.21 -3.56
N ILE A 10 41.94 37.33 -4.13
CA ILE A 10 41.50 36.01 -4.63
C ILE A 10 41.18 35.05 -3.48
N PHE A 11 41.90 35.14 -2.34
CA PHE A 11 41.56 34.36 -1.13
C PHE A 11 40.21 34.77 -0.52
N ILE A 12 39.78 36.02 -0.67
CA ILE A 12 38.48 36.50 -0.18
C ILE A 12 37.32 36.03 -1.09
N ILE A 13 37.58 35.71 -2.36
CA ILE A 13 36.54 35.35 -3.34
C ILE A 13 36.28 33.83 -3.41
N SER A 14 37.11 33.00 -2.75
CA SER A 14 36.86 31.56 -2.61
C SER A 14 36.37 31.18 -1.21
N GLN A 15 35.41 31.93 -0.67
CA GLN A 15 34.46 31.27 0.22
C GLN A 15 33.70 30.26 -0.63
N VAL A 16 34.13 29.00 -0.59
CA VAL A 16 33.31 27.88 -1.01
C VAL A 16 32.02 28.03 -0.22
N TYR A 17 30.96 28.48 -0.88
CA TYR A 17 29.62 28.53 -0.30
C TYR A 17 29.17 27.10 -0.15
N THR A 18 29.45 26.53 1.00
CA THR A 18 29.07 25.16 1.32
C THR A 18 27.66 25.25 1.85
N ASN A 19 26.70 25.12 0.94
CA ASN A 19 25.29 25.18 1.30
C ASN A 19 24.97 24.06 2.30
N PRO A 20 24.13 24.33 3.31
CA PRO A 20 23.72 23.31 4.26
C PRO A 20 22.98 22.18 3.54
N VAL A 21 23.23 20.95 3.98
CA VAL A 21 22.44 19.78 3.55
C VAL A 21 21.29 19.62 4.54
N ILE A 22 20.08 19.83 4.06
CA ILE A 22 18.86 19.69 4.86
C ILE A 22 18.15 18.40 4.43
N VAL A 23 17.96 17.49 5.38
CA VAL A 23 17.25 16.23 5.18
C VAL A 23 15.87 16.34 5.84
N LEU A 24 14.84 16.43 4.99
CA LEU A 24 13.44 16.34 5.40
C LEU A 24 12.85 15.00 4.94
N PRO A 25 11.94 14.41 5.73
CA PRO A 25 11.16 13.29 5.24
C PRO A 25 10.21 13.75 4.11
N PRO A 26 9.82 12.86 3.20
CA PRO A 26 8.90 13.19 2.10
C PRO A 26 7.49 13.58 2.58
N PHE A 27 7.13 13.19 3.81
CA PHE A 27 5.92 13.61 4.52
C PHE A 27 6.19 13.58 6.02
N LEU A 28 5.42 14.34 6.79
CA LEU A 28 5.41 14.30 8.24
C LEU A 28 4.36 13.30 8.74
N LYS A 29 4.73 12.53 9.75
CA LYS A 29 3.85 11.58 10.42
C LYS A 29 2.95 12.28 11.43
N LEU A 30 1.64 12.17 11.25
CA LEU A 30 0.64 12.72 12.14
C LEU A 30 0.69 12.04 13.53
N HIS A 31 0.60 12.84 14.60
CA HIS A 31 0.61 12.40 16.00
C HIS A 31 1.86 11.63 16.45
N GLU A 32 2.86 11.52 15.58
CA GLU A 32 4.11 10.81 15.82
C GLU A 32 5.29 11.79 15.82
N GLN A 33 6.43 11.30 16.30
CA GLN A 33 7.67 12.07 16.30
C GLN A 33 8.24 12.15 14.87
N ASN A 34 8.46 13.37 14.42
CA ASN A 34 9.11 13.71 13.17
C ASN A 34 10.51 14.25 13.43
N VAL A 35 11.42 14.00 12.49
CA VAL A 35 12.83 14.37 12.61
C VAL A 35 13.28 15.10 11.36
N ILE A 36 13.93 16.26 11.53
CA ILE A 36 14.64 16.98 10.47
C ILE A 36 16.11 17.04 10.87
N THR A 37 17.00 16.79 9.91
CA THR A 37 18.45 16.86 10.13
C THR A 37 19.04 17.93 9.23
N ILE A 38 19.89 18.79 9.81
CA ILE A 38 20.63 19.83 9.11
C ILE A 38 22.11 19.52 9.32
N VAL A 39 22.84 19.40 8.22
CA VAL A 39 24.29 19.15 8.22
C VAL A 39 24.98 20.34 7.57
N ASN A 40 25.93 20.90 8.29
CA ASN A 40 26.78 22.01 7.91
C ASN A 40 28.23 21.58 8.01
N GLU A 41 29.12 22.20 7.24
CA GLU A 41 30.55 21.94 7.35
C GLU A 41 31.18 22.52 8.63
N ARG A 42 30.52 23.50 9.25
CA ARG A 42 30.99 24.20 10.45
C ARG A 42 29.84 24.40 11.41
N SER A 43 30.18 24.60 12.69
CA SER A 43 29.20 24.96 13.70
C SER A 43 28.58 26.32 13.39
N VAL A 44 27.30 26.31 13.03
CA VAL A 44 26.52 27.51 12.70
C VAL A 44 25.22 27.52 13.51
N LYS A 45 24.63 28.70 13.66
CA LYS A 45 23.31 28.85 14.28
C LYS A 45 22.23 28.57 13.25
N SER A 46 21.26 27.71 13.58
CA SER A 46 20.10 27.46 12.73
C SER A 46 18.80 27.66 13.50
N VAL A 47 17.77 28.14 12.81
CA VAL A 47 16.43 28.35 13.34
C VAL A 47 15.45 27.57 12.48
N VAL A 48 14.76 26.61 13.09
CA VAL A 48 13.71 25.81 12.45
C VAL A 48 12.36 26.30 12.95
N GLN A 49 11.53 26.77 12.01
CA GLN A 49 10.17 27.22 12.25
C GLN A 49 9.22 26.26 11.55
N ILE A 50 8.28 25.69 12.30
CA ILE A 50 7.31 24.71 11.81
C ILE A 50 5.94 25.24 12.18
N GLU A 51 5.07 25.40 11.19
CA GLU A 51 3.70 25.86 11.37
C GLU A 51 2.74 24.78 10.86
N HIS A 52 1.88 24.29 11.74
CA HIS A 52 0.90 23.26 11.40
C HIS A 52 -0.41 23.54 12.16
N GLY A 53 -1.50 23.85 11.46
CA GLY A 53 -2.77 24.09 12.15
C GLY A 53 -2.87 25.37 12.95
N GLY A 54 -1.97 26.33 12.74
CA GLY A 54 -1.82 27.51 13.59
C GLY A 54 -0.91 27.28 14.82
N GLU A 55 -0.52 26.04 15.10
CA GLU A 55 0.56 25.78 16.06
C GLU A 55 1.90 26.10 15.43
N LYS A 56 2.75 26.84 16.15
CA LYS A 56 4.07 27.24 15.69
C LYS A 56 5.14 26.71 16.64
N THR A 57 6.01 25.86 16.11
CA THR A 57 7.22 25.41 16.80
C THR A 57 8.40 26.20 16.26
N ASN A 58 9.09 26.93 17.14
CA ASN A 58 10.36 27.59 16.81
C ASN A 58 11.45 26.96 17.67
N LYS A 59 12.49 26.42 17.03
CA LYS A 59 13.69 25.95 17.74
C LYS A 59 14.92 26.57 17.15
N GLU A 60 15.78 27.03 18.04
CA GLU A 60 17.11 27.53 17.72
C GLU A 60 18.14 26.50 18.18
N MET A 61 19.10 26.21 17.31
CA MET A 61 20.14 25.21 17.53
C MET A 61 21.48 25.76 17.04
N THR A 62 22.58 25.22 17.55
CA THR A 62 23.93 25.56 17.10
C THR A 62 24.76 24.29 17.04
N GLY A 63 25.44 24.08 15.92
CA GLY A 63 26.24 22.88 15.68
C GLY A 63 26.52 22.69 14.19
N ASP A 64 27.43 21.78 13.90
CA ASP A 64 27.73 21.29 12.55
C ASP A 64 26.66 20.27 12.08
N VAL A 65 26.27 19.33 12.95
CA VAL A 65 25.13 18.43 12.75
C VAL A 65 24.04 18.75 13.76
N GLN A 66 22.84 19.03 13.27
CA GLN A 66 21.70 19.44 14.10
C GLN A 66 20.48 18.61 13.77
N THR A 67 19.89 17.99 14.80
CA THR A 67 18.70 17.16 14.64
C THR A 67 17.57 17.70 15.51
N ILE A 68 16.46 18.08 14.88
CA ILE A 68 15.26 18.51 15.56
C ILE A 68 14.22 17.41 15.53
N SER A 69 13.69 17.10 16.71
CA SER A 69 12.49 16.28 16.86
C SER A 69 11.28 17.14 17.26
N PHE A 70 10.13 16.84 16.66
CA PHE A 70 8.86 17.53 16.94
C PHE A 70 7.67 16.61 16.63
N HIS A 71 6.49 16.95 17.16
CA HIS A 71 5.25 16.22 16.87
C HIS A 71 4.32 17.13 16.07
N THR A 72 3.51 16.53 15.20
CA THR A 72 2.39 17.20 14.53
C THR A 72 1.09 16.81 15.21
N SER A 73 0.26 17.78 15.54
CA SER A 73 -0.98 17.63 16.31
C SER A 73 -2.23 18.02 15.52
N SER A 74 -2.07 18.83 14.46
CA SER A 74 -3.19 19.39 13.72
C SER A 74 -3.77 18.43 12.67
N ARG A 75 -5.05 18.64 12.35
CA ARG A 75 -5.74 17.96 11.25
C ARG A 75 -5.50 18.56 9.87
N GLN A 76 -4.63 19.57 9.76
CA GLN A 76 -4.29 20.15 8.47
C GLN A 76 -3.42 19.18 7.64
N PRO A 77 -3.66 19.07 6.33
CA PRO A 77 -2.95 18.11 5.47
C PRO A 77 -1.52 18.54 5.13
N MET A 78 -1.16 19.80 5.38
CA MET A 78 0.16 20.35 5.08
C MET A 78 0.69 21.09 6.31
N ALA A 79 1.99 21.01 6.54
CA ALA A 79 2.72 21.83 7.50
C ALA A 79 3.73 22.70 6.75
N HIS A 80 3.81 23.97 7.11
CA HIS A 80 4.76 24.91 6.54
C HIS A 80 6.07 24.87 7.34
N ILE A 81 7.19 24.61 6.67
CA ILE A 81 8.51 24.47 7.29
C ILE A 81 9.46 25.53 6.72
N LYS A 82 10.03 26.33 7.62
CA LYS A 82 11.03 27.34 7.31
C LYS A 82 12.30 27.09 8.11
N ILE A 83 13.43 26.98 7.41
CA ILE A 83 14.74 26.76 8.03
C ILE A 83 15.65 27.91 7.66
N LYS A 84 16.19 28.56 8.68
CA LYS A 84 17.21 29.60 8.54
C LYS A 84 18.54 29.08 9.07
N VAL A 85 19.61 29.26 8.32
CA VAL A 85 20.98 28.94 8.73
C VAL A 85 21.80 30.22 8.66
N ASP A 86 22.44 30.58 9.77
CA ASP A 86 23.19 31.84 9.95
C ASP A 86 22.41 33.09 9.50
N GLY A 87 21.10 33.11 9.80
CA GLY A 87 20.20 34.20 9.45
C GLY A 87 19.65 34.17 8.01
N LYS A 88 20.21 33.36 7.11
CA LYS A 88 19.73 33.19 5.73
C LYS A 88 18.66 32.10 5.65
N VAL A 89 17.58 32.33 4.89
CA VAL A 89 16.55 31.31 4.63
C VAL A 89 17.10 30.32 3.61
N GLU A 90 17.18 29.05 4.00
CA GLU A 90 17.70 27.96 3.17
C GLU A 90 16.58 26.99 2.73
N LEU A 91 15.50 26.92 3.51
CA LEU A 91 14.29 26.17 3.16
C LEU A 91 13.06 26.97 3.56
N ASP A 92 12.05 27.00 2.68
CA ASP A 92 10.75 27.60 2.92
C ASP A 92 9.72 26.85 2.06
N GLN A 93 9.10 25.81 2.60
CA GLN A 93 8.21 24.92 1.83
C GLN A 93 7.11 24.29 2.67
N ASP A 94 6.02 23.91 2.01
CA ASP A 94 4.96 23.10 2.59
C ASP A 94 5.28 21.61 2.43
N VAL A 95 5.15 20.85 3.52
CA VAL A 95 5.37 19.40 3.56
C VAL A 95 4.06 18.70 3.91
N PRO A 96 3.66 17.64 3.19
CA PRO A 96 2.44 16.92 3.49
C PRO A 96 2.52 16.23 4.85
N VAL A 97 1.41 16.22 5.58
CA VAL A 97 1.25 15.51 6.85
C VAL A 97 0.29 14.35 6.63
N ARG A 98 0.73 13.14 6.98
CA ARG A 98 -0.01 11.89 6.76
C ARG A 98 0.00 11.03 8.03
N PRO A 99 -1.03 10.20 8.25
CA PRO A 99 -0.95 9.17 9.28
C PRO A 99 0.28 8.28 9.08
N ASP A 100 0.89 7.78 10.16
CA ASP A 100 1.98 6.79 10.10
C ASP A 100 1.46 5.39 9.75
N LEU A 101 0.69 5.28 8.67
CA LEU A 101 0.19 4.03 8.13
C LEU A 101 1.08 3.61 6.96
N PHE A 102 1.80 2.51 7.14
CA PHE A 102 2.73 1.99 6.15
C PHE A 102 2.12 0.88 5.31
N ASN A 103 1.51 -0.10 5.96
CA ASN A 103 0.94 -1.26 5.28
C ASN A 103 -0.29 -1.77 6.03
N VAL A 104 -1.24 -2.36 5.29
CA VAL A 104 -2.42 -3.00 5.85
C VAL A 104 -2.55 -4.39 5.24
N HIS A 105 -2.36 -5.42 6.08
CA HIS A 105 -2.60 -6.79 5.66
C HIS A 105 -4.07 -7.14 5.85
N ILE A 106 -4.76 -7.38 4.74
CA ILE A 106 -6.18 -7.74 4.71
C ILE A 106 -6.30 -9.24 4.43
N HIS A 107 -6.89 -9.97 5.37
CA HIS A 107 -7.23 -11.37 5.23
C HIS A 107 -8.75 -11.54 5.18
N ILE A 108 -9.23 -12.34 4.23
CA ILE A 108 -10.63 -12.71 4.05
C ILE A 108 -10.77 -14.23 4.15
N ASP A 109 -11.89 -14.72 4.67
CA ASP A 109 -12.07 -16.16 4.94
C ASP A 109 -12.27 -17.02 3.68
N LYS A 110 -12.87 -16.45 2.63
CA LYS A 110 -13.05 -17.09 1.32
C LYS A 110 -12.58 -16.19 0.19
N THR A 111 -12.29 -16.79 -0.96
CA THR A 111 -12.00 -16.08 -2.21
C THR A 111 -13.24 -15.89 -3.09
N ILE A 112 -14.29 -16.68 -2.87
CA ILE A 112 -15.55 -16.65 -3.64
C ILE A 112 -16.73 -16.65 -2.67
N TYR A 113 -17.66 -15.71 -2.85
CA TYR A 113 -18.87 -15.58 -2.05
C TYR A 113 -20.11 -15.57 -2.92
N ARG A 114 -21.23 -15.97 -2.32
CA ARG A 114 -22.56 -15.77 -2.88
C ARG A 114 -23.12 -14.41 -2.45
N LYS A 115 -24.19 -13.99 -3.12
CA LYS A 115 -25.00 -12.84 -2.71
C LYS A 115 -25.58 -13.09 -1.31
N SER A 116 -25.73 -12.03 -0.51
CA SER A 116 -26.19 -12.10 0.89
C SER A 116 -25.27 -12.88 1.83
N GLU A 117 -24.08 -13.32 1.39
CA GLU A 117 -23.09 -13.88 2.30
C GLU A 117 -22.35 -12.78 3.05
N ILE A 118 -21.84 -13.15 4.23
CA ILE A 118 -21.01 -12.29 5.07
C ILE A 118 -19.54 -12.57 4.76
N VAL A 119 -18.81 -11.52 4.41
CA VAL A 119 -17.35 -11.52 4.28
C VAL A 119 -16.75 -11.28 5.66
N ASN A 120 -15.99 -12.24 6.17
CA ASN A 120 -15.28 -12.10 7.44
C ASN A 120 -13.87 -11.60 7.17
N VAL A 121 -13.58 -10.39 7.63
CA VAL A 121 -12.32 -9.70 7.35
C VAL A 121 -11.49 -9.60 8.63
N ARG A 122 -10.19 -9.89 8.52
CA ARG A 122 -9.18 -9.55 9.54
C ARG A 122 -8.19 -8.57 8.94
N ILE A 123 -7.91 -7.50 9.66
CA ILE A 123 -7.09 -6.38 9.19
C ILE A 123 -5.97 -6.14 10.19
N LEU A 124 -4.73 -6.24 9.73
CA LEU A 124 -3.52 -5.94 10.50
C LEU A 124 -2.86 -4.68 9.93
N PRO A 125 -3.09 -3.50 10.54
CA PRO A 125 -2.48 -2.25 10.10
C PRO A 125 -1.14 -2.00 10.80
N LEU A 126 -0.12 -1.64 10.04
CA LEU A 126 1.26 -1.47 10.50
C LEU A 126 1.79 -0.07 10.20
N THR A 127 2.60 0.46 11.13
CA THR A 127 3.36 1.71 10.97
C THR A 127 4.67 1.49 10.23
N HIS A 128 5.37 2.57 9.87
CA HIS A 128 6.71 2.45 9.27
C HIS A 128 7.74 1.85 10.22
N ALA A 129 7.48 1.85 11.54
CA ALA A 129 8.32 1.18 12.53
C ALA A 129 8.00 -0.31 12.69
N GLY A 130 7.00 -0.83 11.96
CA GLY A 130 6.52 -2.21 12.09
C GLY A 130 5.65 -2.46 13.32
N THR A 131 5.22 -1.41 14.02
CA THR A 131 4.28 -1.50 15.15
C THR A 131 2.83 -1.42 14.67
N ILE A 132 1.87 -1.71 15.56
CA ILE A 132 0.44 -1.63 15.24
C ILE A 132 0.02 -0.17 15.06
N TYR A 133 -0.57 0.14 13.90
CA TYR A 133 -1.20 1.44 13.68
C TYR A 133 -2.55 1.49 14.41
N ARG A 134 -2.74 2.53 15.24
CA ARG A 134 -3.91 2.68 16.13
C ARG A 134 -4.88 3.81 15.75
N GLY A 135 -4.62 4.49 14.65
CA GLY A 135 -5.55 5.50 14.13
C GLY A 135 -6.81 4.87 13.53
N ASP A 136 -7.82 5.69 13.32
CA ASP A 136 -9.09 5.24 12.74
C ASP A 136 -8.92 4.86 11.25
N LEU A 137 -9.51 3.74 10.87
CA LEU A 137 -9.57 3.23 9.50
C LEU A 137 -11.02 3.16 9.03
N ASN A 138 -11.26 3.61 7.81
CA ASN A 138 -12.50 3.38 7.07
C ASN A 138 -12.39 2.06 6.30
N ILE A 139 -13.37 1.19 6.47
CA ILE A 139 -13.44 -0.17 5.92
C ILE A 139 -14.77 -0.30 5.18
N CYS A 140 -14.75 -0.73 3.92
CA CYS A 140 -15.97 -0.92 3.14
C CYS A 140 -15.80 -1.97 2.04
N LEU A 141 -16.93 -2.43 1.49
CA LEU A 141 -16.95 -3.19 0.24
C LEU A 141 -17.10 -2.25 -0.96
N VAL A 142 -16.37 -2.57 -2.03
CA VAL A 142 -16.48 -1.91 -3.33
C VAL A 142 -16.74 -2.99 -4.38
N ASN A 143 -17.75 -2.78 -5.23
CA ASN A 143 -18.07 -3.72 -6.29
C ASN A 143 -17.16 -3.52 -7.52
N GLY A 144 -17.23 -4.45 -8.49
CA GLY A 144 -16.41 -4.42 -9.70
C GLY A 144 -16.63 -3.23 -10.65
N LYS A 145 -17.60 -2.36 -10.34
CA LYS A 145 -17.82 -1.07 -11.04
C LYS A 145 -17.22 0.12 -10.28
N GLY A 146 -16.54 -0.11 -9.16
CA GLY A 146 -15.98 0.94 -8.31
C GLY A 146 -17.00 1.63 -7.41
N PHE A 147 -18.23 1.10 -7.27
CA PHE A 147 -19.23 1.67 -6.38
C PHE A 147 -18.99 1.18 -4.94
N VAL A 148 -18.84 2.14 -4.03
CA VAL A 148 -18.69 1.90 -2.60
C VAL A 148 -20.05 1.56 -2.00
N GLU A 149 -20.15 0.39 -1.37
CA GLU A 149 -21.37 -0.05 -0.72
C GLU A 149 -21.49 0.62 0.65
N SER A 150 -22.20 1.76 0.70
CA SER A 150 -22.33 2.59 1.90
C SER A 150 -22.86 1.83 3.13
N SER A 151 -23.71 0.81 2.93
CA SER A 151 -24.24 -0.01 4.04
C SER A 151 -23.15 -0.80 4.78
N THR A 152 -22.03 -1.07 4.11
CA THR A 152 -20.87 -1.80 4.63
C THR A 152 -19.79 -0.88 5.19
N MET A 153 -19.94 0.44 5.09
CA MET A 153 -18.93 1.38 5.56
C MET A 153 -18.85 1.34 7.09
N ARG A 154 -17.64 1.09 7.62
CA ARG A 154 -17.34 1.03 9.04
C ARG A 154 -16.11 1.88 9.33
N THR A 155 -16.13 2.59 10.46
CA THR A 155 -14.96 3.26 10.99
C THR A 155 -14.53 2.53 12.24
N SER A 156 -13.33 1.94 12.18
CA SER A 156 -12.82 1.06 13.24
C SER A 156 -11.34 1.35 13.48
N LYS A 157 -10.88 1.09 14.70
CA LYS A 157 -9.47 1.19 15.10
C LYS A 157 -9.07 -0.06 15.87
N VAL A 158 -7.77 -0.31 15.97
CA VAL A 158 -7.27 -1.44 16.76
C VAL A 158 -7.35 -1.10 18.24
N ASP A 159 -8.13 -1.89 18.98
CA ASP A 159 -8.24 -1.80 20.44
C ASP A 159 -6.87 -1.95 21.13
N GLU A 160 -6.71 -1.40 22.33
CA GLU A 160 -5.44 -1.40 23.07
C GLU A 160 -4.87 -2.82 23.27
N THR A 161 -5.74 -3.79 23.51
CA THR A 161 -5.42 -5.19 23.78
C THR A 161 -5.37 -6.09 22.55
N SER A 162 -5.81 -5.59 21.39
CA SER A 162 -5.80 -6.34 20.13
C SER A 162 -4.62 -5.92 19.26
N SER A 163 -4.26 -6.77 18.31
CA SER A 163 -3.32 -6.45 17.24
C SER A 163 -4.01 -6.28 15.88
N MET A 164 -5.31 -6.55 15.79
CA MET A 164 -6.05 -6.58 14.53
C MET A 164 -7.49 -6.09 14.69
N ILE A 165 -8.07 -5.64 13.58
CA ILE A 165 -9.49 -5.33 13.47
C ILE A 165 -10.19 -6.54 12.84
N ILE A 166 -11.37 -6.90 13.35
CA ILE A 166 -12.19 -7.99 12.82
C ILE A 166 -13.53 -7.39 12.42
N GLU A 167 -13.87 -7.50 11.13
CA GLU A 167 -15.12 -6.98 10.58
C GLU A 167 -15.95 -8.05 9.90
N ARG A 168 -17.26 -7.82 9.87
CA ARG A 168 -18.23 -8.68 9.18
C ARG A 168 -19.06 -7.81 8.25
N LEU A 169 -18.83 -7.96 6.96
CA LEU A 169 -19.42 -7.13 5.91
C LEU A 169 -20.37 -7.98 5.08
N GLU A 170 -21.65 -7.63 5.06
CA GLU A 170 -22.66 -8.35 4.28
C GLU A 170 -22.67 -7.89 2.82
N ILE A 171 -22.65 -8.84 1.89
CA ILE A 171 -22.80 -8.55 0.45
C ILE A 171 -24.28 -8.32 0.17
N PRO A 172 -24.70 -7.18 -0.42
CA PRO A 172 -26.10 -6.94 -0.72
C PRO A 172 -26.72 -8.03 -1.60
N SER A 173 -27.98 -8.39 -1.33
CA SER A 173 -28.72 -9.41 -2.08
C SER A 173 -28.91 -9.03 -3.56
N HIS A 174 -29.20 -7.75 -3.81
CA HIS A 174 -29.45 -7.20 -5.14
C HIS A 174 -28.20 -6.54 -5.71
N THR A 175 -27.17 -7.36 -5.99
CA THR A 175 -25.91 -6.85 -6.52
C THR A 175 -25.41 -7.57 -7.77
N PHE A 176 -24.34 -7.06 -8.37
CA PHE A 176 -23.71 -7.66 -9.55
C PHE A 176 -22.69 -8.71 -9.16
N PHE A 177 -22.62 -9.77 -9.96
CA PHE A 177 -21.53 -10.72 -9.92
C PHE A 177 -20.24 -10.09 -10.48
N GLY A 178 -19.11 -10.71 -10.16
CA GLY A 178 -17.78 -10.30 -10.62
C GLY A 178 -16.83 -10.04 -9.47
N ASP A 179 -15.79 -9.28 -9.75
CA ASP A 179 -14.78 -8.93 -8.75
C ASP A 179 -15.32 -7.87 -7.80
N TRP A 180 -15.03 -8.08 -6.53
CA TRP A 180 -15.33 -7.19 -5.42
C TRP A 180 -14.06 -7.00 -4.63
N MET A 181 -14.00 -5.94 -3.84
CA MET A 181 -12.85 -5.71 -2.98
C MET A 181 -13.27 -5.19 -1.62
N VAL A 182 -12.54 -5.62 -0.59
CA VAL A 182 -12.51 -4.92 0.69
C VAL A 182 -11.52 -3.79 0.54
N LYS A 183 -11.98 -2.56 0.77
CA LYS A 183 -11.16 -1.35 0.75
C LYS A 183 -10.93 -0.87 2.19
N VAL A 184 -9.68 -0.60 2.53
CA VAL A 184 -9.27 -0.06 3.82
C VAL A 184 -8.40 1.17 3.59
N GLN A 185 -8.73 2.27 4.27
CA GLN A 185 -7.98 3.53 4.19
C GLN A 185 -8.08 4.28 5.51
N PRO A 186 -7.09 5.10 5.89
CA PRO A 186 -7.18 5.93 7.09
C PRO A 186 -8.31 6.95 6.96
N VAL A 187 -8.99 7.28 8.07
CA VAL A 187 -10.02 8.32 8.06
C VAL A 187 -9.36 9.68 7.73
N GLU A 188 -9.93 10.39 6.76
CA GLU A 188 -9.37 11.64 6.22
C GLU A 188 -9.10 12.68 7.32
N LEU A 189 -7.89 13.24 7.29
CA LEU A 189 -7.61 14.56 7.84
C LEU A 189 -7.70 15.59 6.74
N GLY A 190 -8.95 15.93 6.38
CA GLY A 190 -9.28 17.16 5.68
C GLY A 190 -8.52 17.45 4.39
N THR A 191 -8.70 16.63 3.35
CA THR A 191 -8.76 17.06 1.93
C THR A 191 -9.30 15.91 1.08
N LYS A 192 -10.23 16.21 0.16
CA LYS A 192 -10.86 15.26 -0.79
C LYS A 192 -9.89 14.57 -1.77
N ARG A 193 -8.59 14.81 -1.66
CA ARG A 193 -7.57 14.08 -2.41
C ARG A 193 -6.89 13.14 -1.44
N MET A 194 -7.50 11.97 -1.28
CA MET A 194 -6.79 10.82 -0.75
C MET A 194 -5.54 10.63 -1.60
N ASP A 195 -4.38 10.50 -0.95
CA ASP A 195 -3.26 9.86 -1.61
C ASP A 195 -3.69 8.44 -1.88
N ASP A 196 -3.86 8.06 -3.15
CA ASP A 196 -4.17 6.69 -3.57
C ASP A 196 -3.18 5.66 -2.98
N ILE A 197 -2.01 6.15 -2.55
CA ILE A 197 -0.95 5.42 -1.85
C ILE A 197 -1.41 4.85 -0.49
N LEU A 198 -2.41 5.46 0.17
CA LEU A 198 -2.93 5.01 1.46
C LEU A 198 -4.23 4.19 1.35
N ILE A 199 -4.52 3.69 0.15
CA ILE A 199 -5.63 2.79 -0.12
C ILE A 199 -5.10 1.36 -0.19
N PHE A 200 -5.66 0.48 0.63
CA PHE A 200 -5.29 -0.92 0.70
C PHE A 200 -6.50 -1.78 0.35
N GLU A 201 -6.30 -2.76 -0.53
CA GLU A 201 -7.41 -3.50 -1.13
C GLU A 201 -7.15 -5.01 -1.14
N LYS A 202 -8.23 -5.77 -0.96
CA LYS A 202 -8.23 -7.22 -1.16
C LYS A 202 -9.40 -7.63 -2.02
N ILE A 203 -9.07 -8.19 -3.20
CA ILE A 203 -10.06 -8.63 -4.19
C ILE A 203 -10.57 -10.03 -3.84
N PHE A 204 -11.87 -10.25 -4.08
CA PHE A 204 -12.58 -11.52 -4.03
C PHE A 204 -13.67 -11.55 -5.09
N GLN A 205 -14.23 -12.72 -5.37
CA GLN A 205 -15.24 -12.89 -6.39
C GLN A 205 -16.63 -13.07 -5.76
N VAL A 206 -17.65 -12.42 -6.34
CA VAL A 206 -19.06 -12.68 -6.02
C VAL A 206 -19.70 -13.35 -7.21
N GLN A 207 -20.17 -14.57 -7.02
CA GLN A 207 -20.87 -15.34 -8.04
C GLN A 207 -21.82 -16.35 -7.40
N ASP A 208 -22.78 -16.84 -8.17
CA ASP A 208 -23.53 -18.01 -7.74
C ASP A 208 -22.71 -19.27 -8.04
N TYR A 209 -22.63 -20.15 -7.06
CA TYR A 209 -21.89 -21.40 -7.19
C TYR A 209 -22.41 -22.44 -6.21
N ASP A 210 -22.30 -23.69 -6.63
CA ASP A 210 -22.36 -24.85 -5.76
C ASP A 210 -20.96 -25.36 -5.52
N LEU A 211 -20.65 -25.71 -4.27
CA LEU A 211 -19.35 -26.31 -3.96
C LEU A 211 -19.25 -27.65 -4.69
N PRO A 212 -18.22 -27.84 -5.54
CA PRO A 212 -17.95 -29.15 -6.09
C PRO A 212 -17.72 -30.14 -4.93
N ASN A 213 -18.10 -31.40 -5.12
CA ASN A 213 -17.89 -32.46 -4.13
C ASN A 213 -16.54 -33.16 -4.27
N TYR A 214 -15.76 -32.80 -5.29
CA TYR A 214 -14.44 -33.35 -5.57
C TYR A 214 -13.49 -32.26 -6.09
N ARG A 215 -12.19 -32.59 -6.12
CA ARG A 215 -11.13 -31.79 -6.72
C ARG A 215 -10.54 -32.55 -7.90
N LEU A 216 -10.23 -31.82 -8.95
CA LEU A 216 -9.57 -32.32 -10.15
C LEU A 216 -8.19 -31.68 -10.25
N TYR A 217 -7.16 -32.52 -10.37
CA TYR A 217 -5.78 -32.11 -10.56
C TYR A 217 -5.34 -32.56 -11.96
N GLY A 218 -4.79 -31.62 -12.73
CA GLY A 218 -4.17 -31.91 -14.02
C GLY A 218 -2.67 -31.66 -13.92
N PHE A 219 -1.87 -32.65 -14.32
CA PHE A 219 -0.42 -32.56 -14.35
C PHE A 219 0.05 -32.75 -15.79
N ILE A 220 0.93 -31.84 -16.22
CA ILE A 220 1.58 -31.87 -17.53
C ILE A 220 3.07 -31.69 -17.26
N THR A 221 3.91 -32.39 -18.02
CA THR A 221 5.36 -32.17 -17.95
C THR A 221 5.71 -30.94 -18.78
N ASP A 222 6.35 -29.95 -18.18
CA ASP A 222 6.76 -28.76 -18.91
C ASP A 222 7.83 -29.11 -19.97
N ASN A 223 7.77 -28.41 -21.12
CA ASN A 223 8.73 -28.51 -22.23
C ASN A 223 8.83 -29.88 -22.94
N SER A 224 7.84 -30.76 -22.82
CA SER A 224 7.75 -31.94 -23.69
C SER A 224 7.35 -31.55 -25.12
N GLN A 225 7.80 -32.33 -26.10
CA GLN A 225 7.23 -32.27 -27.44
C GLN A 225 5.73 -32.57 -27.36
N LEU A 226 4.92 -31.82 -28.12
CA LEU A 226 3.46 -31.89 -28.05
C LEU A 226 2.94 -33.34 -28.23
N ASP A 227 3.56 -34.09 -29.14
CA ASP A 227 3.20 -35.46 -29.49
C ASP A 227 3.50 -36.49 -28.39
N ASP A 228 4.47 -36.19 -27.51
CA ASP A 228 4.91 -37.05 -26.39
C ASP A 228 4.42 -36.55 -25.02
N THR A 229 3.62 -35.49 -25.00
CA THR A 229 3.20 -34.85 -23.76
C THR A 229 2.21 -35.74 -23.00
N LYS A 230 2.65 -36.27 -21.86
CA LYS A 230 1.80 -37.03 -20.95
C LYS A 230 0.97 -36.09 -20.07
N VAL A 231 -0.34 -36.14 -20.24
CA VAL A 231 -1.31 -35.47 -19.37
C VAL A 231 -1.81 -36.48 -18.34
N THR A 232 -1.56 -36.22 -17.05
CA THR A 232 -2.07 -37.02 -15.94
C THR A 232 -3.21 -36.28 -15.27
N ILE A 233 -4.34 -36.95 -15.09
CA ILE A 233 -5.51 -36.37 -14.43
C ILE A 233 -5.83 -37.19 -13.20
N GLU A 234 -5.95 -36.52 -12.06
CA GLU A 234 -6.28 -37.13 -10.79
C GLU A 234 -7.54 -36.47 -10.20
N ALA A 235 -8.57 -37.28 -9.96
CA ALA A 235 -9.81 -36.82 -9.34
C ALA A 235 -9.97 -37.45 -7.95
N LYS A 236 -10.16 -36.61 -6.93
CA LYS A 236 -10.30 -37.05 -5.53
C LYS A 236 -11.43 -36.30 -4.83
N TYR A 237 -12.19 -36.98 -3.98
CA TYR A 237 -13.06 -36.32 -3.03
C TYR A 237 -12.23 -35.49 -2.03
N PHE A 238 -12.85 -34.52 -1.35
CA PHE A 238 -12.16 -33.69 -0.35
C PHE A 238 -11.55 -34.48 0.82
N HIS A 239 -12.04 -35.69 1.07
CA HIS A 239 -11.50 -36.62 2.08
C HIS A 239 -10.46 -37.60 1.52
N GLY A 240 -9.98 -37.39 0.29
CA GLY A 240 -8.83 -38.09 -0.31
C GLY A 240 -9.14 -39.37 -1.08
N LYS A 241 -10.37 -39.89 -1.05
CA LYS A 241 -10.74 -41.07 -1.85
C LYS A 241 -10.78 -40.75 -3.34
N PRO A 242 -10.40 -41.69 -4.22
CA PRO A 242 -10.50 -41.52 -5.66
C PRO A 242 -11.97 -41.37 -6.08
N VAL A 243 -12.19 -40.66 -7.19
CA VAL A 243 -13.49 -40.47 -7.82
C VAL A 243 -13.51 -41.25 -9.13
N ASN A 244 -14.57 -42.04 -9.33
CA ASN A 244 -14.79 -42.77 -10.57
C ASN A 244 -15.67 -41.94 -11.50
N GLY A 245 -15.33 -41.89 -12.78
CA GLY A 245 -16.07 -41.09 -13.75
C GLY A 245 -15.41 -41.04 -15.12
N SER A 246 -16.00 -40.25 -16.00
CA SER A 246 -15.46 -39.96 -17.32
C SER A 246 -14.75 -38.60 -17.34
N VAL A 247 -13.68 -38.51 -18.12
CA VAL A 247 -12.92 -37.27 -18.30
C VAL A 247 -12.78 -36.96 -19.79
N HIS A 248 -12.99 -35.70 -20.14
CA HIS A 248 -12.77 -35.15 -21.48
C HIS A 248 -11.63 -34.15 -21.44
N VAL A 249 -10.61 -34.36 -22.27
CA VAL A 249 -9.41 -33.50 -22.32
C VAL A 249 -9.34 -32.81 -23.68
N TYR A 250 -9.21 -31.48 -23.63
CA TYR A 250 -9.10 -30.64 -24.82
C TYR A 250 -7.78 -29.86 -24.77
N CYS A 251 -7.08 -29.77 -25.90
CA CYS A 251 -5.93 -28.88 -26.09
C CYS A 251 -6.36 -27.68 -26.93
N ARG A 252 -5.77 -26.53 -26.64
CA ARG A 252 -5.84 -25.35 -27.51
C ARG A 252 -4.42 -24.89 -27.81
N GLU A 253 -4.07 -24.84 -29.08
CA GLU A 253 -2.87 -24.13 -29.52
C GLU A 253 -3.11 -22.62 -29.40
N VAL A 254 -2.23 -21.92 -28.70
CA VAL A 254 -2.28 -20.45 -28.60
C VAL A 254 -1.13 -19.91 -29.44
N GLY A 255 -1.42 -19.56 -30.69
CA GLY A 255 -0.46 -18.95 -31.61
C GLY A 255 -0.07 -17.52 -31.20
N SER A 256 1.10 -17.07 -31.67
CA SER A 256 1.62 -15.70 -31.43
C SER A 256 0.95 -14.61 -32.30
N SER A 257 0.04 -14.96 -33.22
CA SER A 257 -0.61 -14.03 -34.13
C SER A 257 -2.09 -13.86 -33.82
N SER A 258 -2.53 -12.60 -33.75
CA SER A 258 -3.83 -12.12 -33.30
C SER A 258 -5.04 -12.43 -34.21
N GLN A 259 -4.96 -13.43 -35.09
CA GLN A 259 -6.04 -13.77 -36.02
C GLN A 259 -6.40 -15.26 -36.14
N ASP A 260 -5.89 -16.15 -35.28
CA ASP A 260 -6.30 -17.56 -35.34
C ASP A 260 -7.60 -17.84 -34.59
N ARG A 261 -8.59 -18.32 -35.35
CA ARG A 261 -9.85 -18.89 -34.82
C ARG A 261 -9.50 -20.06 -33.91
N SER A 262 -9.68 -19.87 -32.61
CA SER A 262 -9.43 -20.88 -31.59
C SER A 262 -10.37 -22.08 -31.72
N HIS A 263 -9.97 -23.12 -32.45
CA HIS A 263 -10.63 -24.41 -32.41
C HIS A 263 -10.08 -25.21 -31.21
N LEU A 264 -10.96 -25.61 -30.30
CA LEU A 264 -10.61 -26.58 -29.25
C LEU A 264 -10.43 -27.94 -29.92
N THR A 265 -9.23 -28.52 -29.82
CA THR A 265 -8.96 -29.86 -30.34
C THR A 265 -9.19 -30.86 -29.21
N HIS A 266 -10.16 -31.75 -29.38
CA HIS A 266 -10.38 -32.85 -28.45
C HIS A 266 -9.22 -33.85 -28.54
N ILE A 267 -8.53 -34.08 -27.43
CA ILE A 267 -7.39 -34.99 -27.37
C ILE A 267 -7.86 -36.41 -27.09
N LYS A 268 -8.66 -36.59 -26.03
CA LYS A 268 -9.05 -37.91 -25.55
C LYS A 268 -10.24 -37.84 -24.59
N SER A 269 -11.09 -38.84 -24.66
CA SER A 269 -12.14 -39.14 -23.69
C SER A 269 -11.98 -40.59 -23.19
N GLY A 270 -12.34 -40.84 -21.93
CA GLY A 270 -12.32 -42.18 -21.37
C GLY A 270 -13.06 -42.25 -20.03
N GLU A 271 -13.63 -43.42 -19.74
CA GLU A 271 -14.14 -43.78 -18.43
C GLU A 271 -13.04 -44.42 -17.61
N TRP A 272 -12.87 -43.95 -16.37
CA TRP A 272 -11.87 -44.43 -15.44
C TRP A 272 -12.57 -44.88 -14.16
N VAL A 273 -12.38 -46.17 -13.84
CA VAL A 273 -12.98 -46.89 -12.71
C VAL A 273 -11.95 -47.10 -11.62
#